data_AF-A0A9X5XM41-F1
#
_entry.id   AF-A0A9X5XM41-F1
#
_cell.length_a   1.000
_cell.length_b   1.000
_cell.length_c   1.000
_cell.angle_alpha   90.00
_cell.angle_beta   90.00
_cell.angle_gamma   90.00
#
_symmetry.space_group_name_H-M   'P 1'
#
loop_
_entity.id
_entity.type
_entity.pdbx_description
1 polymer ?
#
loop_
_entity_poly.entity_id
_entity_poly.type
_entity_poly.pdbx_seq_one_letter_code
_entity_poly.pdbx_strand_id
1 'polypeptide(L)'
;MDERRTVKVSKYLSKHLRHQPERIGLTLGEGGWVEIDTLIAAAAEHGFRITREELDHVVATNDKRRFAVEGTRIRASQGHSVEVGLGLPPATPPEYLDH
;
A
#
# COMPACT_ATOMS: atom_id res chain seq x y z
N MET A 1 -1.56 -10.04 -16.08
CA MET A 1 -2.84 -9.68 -15.46
C MET A 1 -3.53 -8.66 -16.38
N ASP A 2 -4.87 -8.65 -16.46
CA ASP A 2 -5.58 -7.61 -17.24
C ASP A 2 -5.45 -6.22 -16.59
N GLU A 3 -5.30 -5.17 -17.38
CA GLU A 3 -5.07 -3.79 -16.90
C GLU A 3 -6.18 -3.32 -15.95
N ARG A 4 -7.45 -3.65 -16.23
CA ARG A 4 -8.57 -3.24 -15.36
C ARG A 4 -8.47 -3.89 -13.99
N ARG A 5 -7.95 -5.12 -13.92
CA ARG A 5 -7.74 -5.81 -12.63
C ARG A 5 -6.56 -5.18 -11.87
N THR A 6 -5.45 -4.86 -12.55
CA THR A 6 -4.30 -4.15 -11.95
C THR A 6 -4.74 -2.83 -11.32
N VAL A 7 -5.54 -2.03 -12.04
CA VAL A 7 -6.08 -0.76 -11.54
C VAL A 7 -6.99 -0.96 -10.33
N LYS A 8 -7.86 -1.98 -10.33
CA LYS A 8 -8.75 -2.28 -9.20
C LYS A 8 -7.97 -2.65 -7.95
N VAL A 9 -6.99 -3.56 -8.07
CA VAL A 9 -6.14 -3.97 -6.94
C VAL A 9 -5.32 -2.78 -6.43
N SER A 10 -4.70 -1.99 -7.33
CA SER A 10 -3.94 -0.79 -6.95
C SER A 10 -4.79 0.25 -6.19
N LYS A 11 -6.04 0.48 -6.63
CA LYS A 11 -6.98 1.35 -5.90
C LYS A 11 -7.37 0.79 -4.54
N TYR A 12 -7.61 -0.52 -4.46
CA TYR A 12 -7.95 -1.19 -3.21
C TYR A 12 -6.80 -1.09 -2.20
N LEU A 13 -5.57 -1.41 -2.61
CA LEU A 13 -4.37 -1.27 -1.80
C LEU A 13 -4.18 0.17 -1.34
N SER A 14 -4.31 1.15 -2.26
CA SER A 14 -4.19 2.57 -1.91
C SER A 14 -5.21 3.00 -0.85
N LYS A 15 -6.46 2.53 -0.92
CA LYS A 15 -7.49 2.87 0.06
C LYS A 15 -7.12 2.38 1.46
N HIS A 16 -6.73 1.12 1.59
CA HIS A 16 -6.55 0.50 2.91
C HIS A 16 -5.15 0.76 3.48
N LEU A 17 -4.11 0.84 2.66
CA LEU A 17 -2.76 1.16 3.13
C LEU A 17 -2.54 2.66 3.39
N ARG A 18 -3.46 3.55 2.99
CA ARG A 18 -3.30 5.00 3.20
C ARG A 18 -4.40 5.66 4.02
N HIS A 19 -5.63 5.18 3.90
CA HIS A 19 -6.78 5.96 4.33
C HIS A 19 -7.68 5.25 5.34
N GLN A 20 -7.98 3.97 5.10
CA GLN A 20 -9.04 3.25 5.82
C GLN A 20 -8.66 1.77 6.09
N PRO A 21 -7.51 1.48 6.72
CA PRO A 21 -7.12 0.09 7.05
C PRO A 21 -8.16 -0.63 7.91
N GLU A 22 -8.81 0.09 8.83
CA GLU A 22 -9.81 -0.41 9.79
C GLU A 22 -11.04 -1.00 9.11
N ARG A 23 -11.38 -0.56 7.89
CA ARG A 23 -12.55 -1.08 7.14
C ARG A 23 -12.44 -2.54 6.76
N ILE A 24 -11.23 -3.08 6.76
CA ILE A 24 -10.95 -4.49 6.52
C ILE A 24 -10.27 -5.14 7.74
N GLY A 25 -10.38 -4.51 8.91
CA GLY A 25 -9.78 -5.03 10.14
C GLY A 25 -8.25 -4.94 10.21
N LEU A 26 -7.61 -4.17 9.33
CA LEU A 26 -6.16 -3.97 9.39
C LEU A 26 -5.78 -2.89 10.39
N THR A 27 -4.65 -3.10 11.03
CA THR A 27 -3.92 -2.08 11.79
C THR A 27 -2.56 -1.91 11.12
N LEU A 28 -2.22 -0.68 10.75
CA LEU A 28 -0.90 -0.39 10.19
C LEU A 28 0.10 -0.28 11.33
N GLY A 29 1.22 -0.99 11.21
CA GLY A 29 2.32 -0.89 12.15
C GLY A 29 3.15 0.37 11.94
N GLU A 30 4.28 0.43 12.63
CA GLU A 30 5.29 1.48 12.42
C GLU A 30 5.63 1.62 10.93
N GLY A 31 5.83 2.84 10.45
CA GLY A 31 6.13 3.08 9.06
C GLY A 31 4.97 2.85 8.08
N GLY A 32 3.78 2.46 8.56
CA GLY A 32 2.65 2.05 7.71
C GLY A 32 2.73 0.59 7.23
N TRP A 33 3.62 -0.22 7.80
CA TRP A 33 3.84 -1.61 7.39
C TRP A 33 2.74 -2.56 7.87
N VAL A 34 2.42 -3.55 7.04
CA VAL A 34 1.55 -4.68 7.37
C VAL A 34 2.06 -5.95 6.71
N GLU A 35 1.82 -7.11 7.33
CA GLU A 35 2.11 -8.41 6.72
C GLU A 35 1.22 -8.64 5.47
N ILE A 36 1.83 -9.11 4.38
CA ILE A 36 1.16 -9.35 3.10
C ILE A 36 0.05 -10.40 3.26
N ASP A 37 0.31 -11.48 4.00
CA ASP A 37 -0.66 -12.55 4.19
C ASP A 37 -1.86 -12.06 5.00
N THR A 38 -1.64 -11.21 6.00
CA THR A 38 -2.71 -10.57 6.77
C THR A 38 -3.55 -9.66 5.88
N LEU A 39 -2.93 -8.85 5.03
CA LEU A 39 -3.64 -8.00 4.06
C LEU A 39 -4.47 -8.82 3.07
N ILE A 40 -3.91 -9.91 2.53
CA ILE A 40 -4.60 -10.79 1.58
C ILE A 40 -5.80 -11.48 2.25
N ALA A 41 -5.61 -12.00 3.47
CA ALA A 41 -6.67 -12.64 4.24
C ALA A 41 -7.80 -11.65 4.54
N ALA A 42 -7.47 -10.47 5.09
CA ALA A 42 -8.42 -9.41 5.37
C ALA A 42 -9.20 -8.99 4.11
N ALA A 43 -8.52 -8.80 2.98
CA ALA A 43 -9.18 -8.45 1.73
C ALA A 43 -10.16 -9.56 1.28
N ALA A 44 -9.77 -10.83 1.40
CA ALA A 44 -10.61 -11.97 1.04
C ALA A 44 -11.86 -12.10 1.93
N GLU A 45 -11.71 -11.92 3.25
CA GLU A 45 -12.82 -11.92 4.22
C GLU A 45 -13.82 -10.80 3.93
N HIS A 46 -13.33 -9.66 3.44
CA HIS A 46 -14.14 -8.51 3.02
C HIS A 46 -14.56 -8.55 1.54
N GLY A 47 -14.55 -9.74 0.91
CA GLY A 47 -15.11 -9.96 -0.42
C GLY A 47 -14.25 -9.48 -1.59
N PHE A 48 -12.99 -9.10 -1.34
CA PHE A 48 -12.03 -8.71 -2.36
C PHE A 48 -10.79 -9.60 -2.33
N ARG A 49 -10.90 -10.79 -2.92
CA ARG A 49 -9.75 -11.71 -3.02
C ARG A 49 -8.63 -11.09 -3.85
N ILE A 50 -7.40 -11.14 -3.35
CA ILE A 50 -6.17 -10.74 -4.04
C ILE A 50 -5.18 -11.90 -3.90
N THR A 51 -4.55 -12.35 -4.98
CA THR A 51 -3.45 -13.33 -4.86
C THR A 51 -2.11 -12.64 -4.61
N ARG A 52 -1.13 -13.39 -4.11
CA ARG A 52 0.23 -12.87 -3.96
C ARG A 52 0.80 -12.37 -5.29
N GLU A 53 0.59 -13.12 -6.36
CA GLU A 53 1.04 -12.76 -7.72
C GLU A 53 0.37 -11.48 -8.22
N GLU A 54 -0.92 -11.29 -7.92
CA GLU A 54 -1.65 -10.07 -8.26
C GLU A 54 -1.08 -8.84 -7.54
N LEU A 55 -0.75 -8.98 -6.25
CA LEU A 55 -0.13 -7.94 -5.44
C LEU A 55 1.28 -7.61 -5.95
N ASP A 56 2.12 -8.62 -6.16
CA ASP A 56 3.49 -8.45 -6.63
C ASP A 56 3.51 -7.79 -8.02
N HIS A 57 2.59 -8.19 -8.91
CA HIS A 57 2.43 -7.55 -10.21
C HIS A 57 2.08 -6.07 -10.09
N VAL A 58 1.15 -5.70 -9.20
CA VAL A 58 0.75 -4.30 -8.96
C VAL A 58 1.89 -3.48 -8.36
N VAL A 59 2.71 -4.07 -7.49
CA VAL A 59 3.89 -3.39 -6.93
C VAL A 59 4.94 -3.17 -8.02
N ALA A 60 5.24 -4.19 -8.83
CA ALA A 60 6.26 -4.13 -9.88
C ALA A 60 5.90 -3.18 -11.03
N THR A 61 4.63 -3.07 -11.39
CA THR A 61 4.13 -2.22 -12.48
C THR A 61 3.72 -0.83 -12.03
N ASN A 62 4.00 -0.45 -10.79
CA ASN A 62 3.60 0.84 -10.25
C ASN A 62 4.59 1.96 -10.65
N ASP A 63 4.32 2.64 -11.76
CA ASP A 63 5.17 3.74 -12.26
C ASP A 63 5.47 4.83 -11.21
N LYS A 64 4.53 5.05 -10.29
CA LYS A 64 4.64 6.08 -9.24
C LYS A 64 5.25 5.57 -7.94
N ARG A 65 5.76 4.32 -7.91
CA ARG A 65 6.34 3.65 -6.71
C ARG A 65 5.46 3.83 -5.47
N ARG A 66 4.14 3.68 -5.64
CA ARG A 66 3.13 3.97 -4.59
C ARG A 66 3.21 3.04 -3.39
N PHE A 67 3.83 1.87 -3.56
CA PHE A 67 3.96 0.82 -2.57
C PHE A 67 5.42 0.41 -2.43
N ALA A 68 5.79 0.00 -1.22
CA ALA A 68 7.08 -0.62 -0.92
C ALA A 68 6.83 -2.00 -0.31
N VAL A 69 7.66 -2.97 -0.67
CA VAL A 69 7.65 -4.33 -0.11
C VAL A 69 9.02 -4.60 0.49
N GLU A 70 9.02 -5.15 1.72
CA GLU A 70 10.23 -5.58 2.42
C GLU A 70 9.97 -6.95 3.04
N GLY A 71 10.56 -7.99 2.44
CA GLY A 71 10.32 -9.39 2.83
C GLY A 71 8.84 -9.77 2.71
N THR A 72 8.18 -9.98 3.84
CA THR A 72 6.76 -10.34 3.94
C THR A 72 5.84 -9.15 4.19
N ARG A 73 6.38 -7.94 4.26
CA ARG A 73 5.63 -6.72 4.62
C ARG A 73 5.44 -5.80 3.43
N ILE A 74 4.32 -5.08 3.43
CA ILE A 74 3.97 -4.05 2.45
C ILE A 74 3.51 -2.78 3.14
N ARG A 75 3.82 -1.62 2.55
CA ARG A 75 3.25 -0.32 2.93
C ARG A 75 2.98 0.55 1.73
N ALA A 76 2.18 1.60 1.90
CA ALA A 76 2.20 2.72 0.96
C ALA A 76 3.47 3.56 1.18
N SER A 77 4.08 4.05 0.11
CA SER A 77 5.31 4.83 0.19
C SER A 77 5.06 6.26 0.67
N GLN A 78 3.88 6.82 0.37
CA GLN A 78 3.48 8.20 0.66
C GLN A 78 1.95 8.35 0.66
N GLY A 79 1.46 9.49 1.16
CA GLY A 79 0.06 9.93 1.01
C GLY A 79 -0.92 9.28 1.99
N HIS A 80 -0.46 8.98 3.20
CA HIS A 80 -1.31 8.52 4.29
C HIS A 80 -2.16 9.68 4.81
N SER A 81 -3.45 9.41 5.06
CA SER A 81 -4.31 10.30 5.84
C SER A 81 -4.55 9.78 7.25
N VAL A 82 -4.12 8.55 7.54
CA VAL A 82 -4.03 8.01 8.89
C VAL A 82 -2.66 8.34 9.49
N GLU A 83 -2.61 8.48 10.81
CA GLU A 83 -1.36 8.74 11.51
C GLU A 83 -0.46 7.50 11.45
N VAL A 84 0.64 7.60 10.71
CA VAL A 84 1.68 6.57 10.64
C VAL A 84 3.04 7.23 10.80
N GLY A 85 3.85 6.73 11.73
CA GLY A 85 5.23 7.19 11.89
C GLY A 85 6.09 6.66 10.75
N LEU A 86 6.20 7.38 9.63
CA LEU A 86 6.92 6.90 8.44
C LEU A 86 8.43 6.72 8.63
N GLY A 87 9.01 7.32 9.67
CA GLY A 87 10.43 7.24 9.98
C GLY A 87 11.34 7.75 8.86
N LEU A 88 10.83 8.61 7.97
CA LEU A 88 11.60 9.15 6.86
C LEU A 88 12.68 10.08 7.42
N PRO A 89 13.96 9.89 7.06
CA PRO A 89 15.00 10.81 7.47
C PRO A 89 14.68 12.21 6.91
N PRO A 90 14.88 13.27 7.69
CA PRO A 90 14.80 14.63 7.17
C PRO A 90 15.74 14.75 5.96
N ALA A 91 15.20 15.22 4.83
CA ALA A 91 15.97 15.49 3.63
C ALA A 91 15.79 16.95 3.27
N THR A 92 16.89 17.62 2.90
CA THR A 92 16.82 18.97 2.35
C THR A 92 16.06 18.92 1.03
N PRO A 93 14.93 19.63 0.88
CA PRO A 93 14.23 19.66 -0.39
C PRO A 93 15.08 20.38 -1.45
N PRO A 94 14.88 20.08 -2.74
CA PRO A 94 15.46 20.89 -3.82
C PRO A 94 14.94 22.33 -3.77
N GLU A 95 15.64 23.24 -4.46
CA GLU A 95 15.31 24.68 -4.51
C GLU A 95 13.88 24.95 -5.03
N TYR A 96 13.37 24.07 -5.90
CA TYR A 96 12.02 24.17 -6.47
C TYR A 96 11.27 22.84 -6.31
N LEU A 97 9.99 22.96 -5.93
CA LEU A 97 8.99 21.89 -5.90
C LEU A 97 7.69 22.40 -6.53
N ASP A 98 7.00 21.55 -7.28
CA ASP A 98 5.72 21.86 -7.93
C ASP A 98 4.52 21.26 -7.14
N HIS A 99 3.33 21.85 -7.30
CA HIS A 99 2.07 21.40 -6.69
C HIS A 99 0.97 21.16 -7.74
#